data_AF-A0A6G2X7J5-F1
#
_entry.id   AF-A0A6G2X7J5-F1
#
_cell.length_a   1.000
_cell.length_b   1.000
_cell.length_c   1.000
_cell.angle_alpha   90.00
_cell.angle_beta   90.00
_cell.angle_gamma   90.00
#
_symmetry.space_group_name_H-M   'P 1'
#
loop_
_entity.id
_entity.type
_entity.pdbx_description
1 polymer ?
#
loop_
_entity_poly.entity_id
_entity_poly.type
_entity_poly.pdbx_seq_one_letter_code
_entity_poly.pdbx_strand_id
1 'polypeptide(L)'
;MAHMLVERGEVDLDAPVAKYWPEFAASSKADAPVRWLLSHPVGLVALDQPVPLKDALAWHRWRQHWPPNAQFGLLAQHTDITAAPGAGWSAR
;
A
#
# COMPACT_ATOMS: atom_id res chain seq x y z
N MET A 1 10.41 -0.89 -13.11
CA MET A 1 11.30 0.25 -12.81
C MET A 1 11.79 0.29 -11.36
N ALA A 2 10.97 -0.03 -10.35
CA ALA A 2 11.37 -0.05 -8.93
C ALA A 2 12.62 -0.92 -8.62
N HIS A 3 12.81 -2.04 -9.34
CA HIS A 3 13.97 -2.92 -9.16
C HIS A 3 15.32 -2.21 -9.36
N MET A 4 15.42 -1.29 -10.33
CA MET A 4 16.65 -0.52 -10.57
C MET A 4 17.03 0.38 -9.38
N LEU A 5 16.05 0.89 -8.64
CA LEU A 5 16.28 1.72 -7.45
C LEU A 5 16.76 0.87 -6.27
N VAL A 6 16.26 -0.37 -6.18
CA VAL A 6 16.73 -1.36 -5.20
C VAL A 6 18.17 -1.77 -5.50
N GLU A 7 18.48 -2.06 -6.77
CA GLU A 7 19.86 -2.41 -7.20
C GLU A 7 20.86 -1.29 -6.91
N ARG A 8 20.44 -0.02 -6.99
CA ARG A 8 21.24 1.16 -6.66
C ARG A 8 21.32 1.46 -5.16
N GLY A 9 20.59 0.72 -4.33
CA GLY A 9 20.51 0.96 -2.88
C GLY A 9 19.73 2.23 -2.50
N GLU A 10 19.00 2.85 -3.43
CA GLU A 10 18.18 4.03 -3.16
C GLU A 10 16.87 3.66 -2.45
N VAL A 11 16.40 2.42 -2.66
CA VAL A 11 15.21 1.86 -2.03
C VAL A 11 15.56 0.55 -1.31
N ASP A 12 15.23 0.50 -0.03
CA ASP A 12 15.35 -0.69 0.81
C ASP A 12 13.98 -1.37 0.90
N LEU A 13 13.95 -2.65 0.52
CA LEU A 13 12.74 -3.48 0.50
C LEU A 13 12.21 -3.81 1.90
N ASP A 14 13.09 -3.77 2.91
CA ASP A 14 12.77 -4.12 4.30
C ASP A 14 12.48 -2.88 5.15
N ALA A 15 12.84 -1.69 4.66
CA ALA A 15 12.49 -0.43 5.30
C ALA A 15 10.97 -0.15 5.23
N PRO A 16 10.42 0.57 6.22
CA PRO A 16 9.03 1.00 6.19
C PRO A 16 8.78 1.96 5.01
N VAL A 17 7.64 1.82 4.34
CA VAL A 17 7.23 2.71 3.24
C VAL A 17 7.26 4.18 3.66
N ALA A 18 6.88 4.47 4.91
CA ALA A 18 6.87 5.81 5.49
C ALA A 18 8.25 6.52 5.43
N LYS A 19 9.36 5.78 5.34
CA LYS A 19 10.71 6.34 5.16
C LYS A 19 10.84 7.11 3.84
N TYR A 20 10.18 6.62 2.78
CA TYR A 20 10.24 7.18 1.44
C TYR A 20 8.99 8.02 1.10
N TRP A 21 7.87 7.72 1.75
CA TRP A 21 6.59 8.40 1.55
C TRP A 21 5.93 8.70 2.91
N PRO A 22 6.30 9.82 3.57
CA PRO A 22 5.84 10.12 4.93
C PRO A 22 4.32 10.19 5.07
N GLU A 23 3.60 10.66 4.05
CA GLU A 23 2.13 10.74 4.05
C GLU A 23 1.46 9.36 4.13
N PHE A 24 2.16 8.28 3.74
CA PHE A 24 1.71 6.90 3.92
C PHE A 24 1.55 6.52 5.41
N ALA A 25 2.30 7.19 6.30
CA ALA A 25 2.25 6.97 7.74
C ALA A 25 0.93 7.43 8.40
N ALA A 26 0.12 8.23 7.70
CA ALA A 26 -1.21 8.63 8.18
C ALA A 26 -2.21 7.46 8.22
N SER A 27 -1.85 6.32 7.62
CA SER A 27 -2.63 5.08 7.65
C SER A 27 -2.24 4.18 8.83
N SER A 28 -3.09 3.21 9.17
CA SER A 28 -2.78 2.15 10.15
C SER A 28 -1.65 1.20 9.71
N LYS A 29 -0.93 1.51 8.63
CA LYS A 29 0.09 0.67 7.99
C LYS A 29 1.47 1.34 7.94
N ALA A 30 1.72 2.30 8.84
CA ALA A 30 2.97 3.07 8.87
C ALA A 30 4.24 2.19 8.87
N ASP A 31 4.17 1.01 9.50
CA ASP A 31 5.29 0.07 9.63
C ASP A 31 5.39 -0.95 8.48
N ALA A 32 4.52 -0.86 7.48
CA ALA A 32 4.56 -1.79 6.36
C ALA A 32 5.85 -1.62 5.54
N PRO A 33 6.59 -2.71 5.26
CA PRO A 33 7.82 -2.66 4.49
C PRO A 33 7.55 -2.44 2.99
N VAL A 34 8.50 -1.86 2.27
CA VAL A 34 8.40 -1.57 0.83
C VAL A 34 8.12 -2.83 0.00
N ARG A 35 8.68 -3.99 0.38
CA ARG A 35 8.38 -5.28 -0.28
C ARG A 35 6.89 -5.62 -0.27
N TRP A 36 6.15 -5.21 0.77
CA TRP A 36 4.72 -5.45 0.87
C TRP A 36 3.91 -4.46 0.01
N LEU A 37 4.41 -3.25 -0.20
CA LEU A 37 3.83 -2.32 -1.17
C LEU A 37 3.96 -2.84 -2.60
N LEU A 38 5.14 -3.37 -2.96
CA LEU A 38 5.41 -3.83 -4.32
C LEU A 38 4.76 -5.18 -4.64
N SER A 39 4.53 -6.03 -3.65
CA SER A 39 3.91 -7.35 -3.82
C SER A 39 2.39 -7.35 -3.64
N HIS A 40 1.78 -6.19 -3.39
CA HIS A 40 0.34 -6.00 -3.14
C HIS A 40 -0.28 -6.46 -1.79
N PRO A 41 0.40 -7.05 -0.78
CA PRO A 41 -0.26 -7.41 0.48
C PRO A 41 -0.70 -6.23 1.36
N VAL A 42 -0.14 -5.01 1.19
CA VAL A 42 -0.59 -3.84 1.97
C VAL A 42 -1.85 -3.18 1.42
N GLY A 43 -2.52 -3.83 0.48
CA GLY A 43 -3.93 -3.61 0.16
C GLY A 43 -4.19 -2.61 -0.96
N LEU A 44 -5.28 -2.88 -1.68
CA LEU A 44 -5.90 -1.94 -2.59
C LEU A 44 -6.59 -0.81 -1.81
N VAL A 45 -6.59 0.38 -2.40
CA VAL A 45 -7.47 1.47 -1.95
C VAL A 45 -8.91 1.03 -2.19
N ALA A 46 -9.69 0.95 -1.12
CA ALA A 46 -11.12 0.80 -1.21
C ALA A 46 -11.74 2.20 -1.25
N LEU A 47 -12.59 2.42 -2.24
CA LEU A 47 -13.45 3.59 -2.31
C LEU A 47 -14.82 3.14 -1.79
N ASP A 48 -15.28 3.77 -0.73
CA ASP A 48 -16.59 3.50 -0.12
C ASP A 48 -17.76 4.04 -0.97
N GLN A 49 -17.48 4.84 -2.00
CA GLN A 49 -18.44 5.43 -2.92
C GLN A 49 -17.90 5.39 -4.37
N PRO A 50 -18.78 5.31 -5.39
CA PRO A 50 -18.37 5.38 -6.79
C PRO A 50 -17.65 6.70 -7.11
N VAL A 51 -16.54 6.61 -7.83
CA VAL A 51 -15.80 7.78 -8.33
C VAL A 51 -15.94 7.85 -9.85
N PRO A 52 -16.30 9.01 -10.44
CA PRO A 52 -16.33 9.18 -11.89
C PRO A 52 -14.97 8.84 -12.52
N LEU A 53 -14.95 8.21 -13.69
CA LEU A 53 -13.70 7.76 -14.34
C LEU A 53 -12.69 8.91 -14.53
N LYS A 54 -13.16 10.11 -14.88
CA LYS A 54 -12.31 11.30 -15.00
C LYS A 54 -11.52 11.62 -13.72
N ASP A 55 -12.15 11.38 -12.57
CA ASP A 55 -11.56 11.65 -11.26
C ASP A 55 -10.66 10.49 -10.86
N ALA A 56 -11.05 9.24 -11.13
CA ALA A 56 -10.21 8.06 -10.91
C ALA A 56 -8.89 8.10 -11.70
N LEU A 57 -8.90 8.69 -12.90
CA LEU A 57 -7.70 8.84 -13.74
C LEU A 57 -6.87 10.09 -13.44
N ALA A 58 -7.37 11.00 -12.60
CA ALA A 58 -6.73 12.30 -12.33
C ALA A 58 -5.54 12.19 -11.36
N TRP A 59 -4.53 11.36 -11.64
CA TRP A 59 -3.41 11.03 -10.74
C TRP A 59 -2.78 12.23 -10.00
N HIS A 60 -2.55 13.34 -10.70
CA HIS A 60 -2.00 14.57 -10.09
C HIS A 60 -2.89 15.15 -8.98
N ARG A 61 -4.21 14.99 -9.10
CA ARG A 61 -5.19 15.41 -8.09
C ARG A 61 -5.07 14.54 -6.83
N TRP A 62 -4.96 13.22 -6.98
CA TRP A 62 -4.81 12.27 -5.86
C TRP A 62 -3.53 12.51 -5.06
N ARG A 63 -2.44 12.87 -5.74
CA ARG A 63 -1.15 13.17 -5.09
C ARG A 63 -1.23 14.38 -4.15
N GLN A 64 -1.99 15.40 -4.55
CA GLN A 64 -2.12 16.63 -3.76
C GLN A 64 -3.24 16.55 -2.73
N HIS A 65 -4.31 15.83 -3.08
CA HIS A 65 -5.53 15.75 -2.29
C HIS A 65 -5.97 14.29 -2.24
N TRP A 66 -5.71 13.65 -1.10
CA TRP A 66 -6.27 12.36 -0.79
C TRP A 66 -7.79 12.50 -0.68
N PRO A 67 -8.59 11.71 -1.41
CA PRO A 67 -10.04 11.82 -1.28
C PRO A 67 -10.46 11.43 0.13
N PRO A 68 -11.40 12.18 0.74
CA PRO A 68 -11.82 11.95 2.12
C PRO A 68 -12.44 10.57 2.35
N ASN A 69 -12.81 9.88 1.26
CA ASN A 69 -13.53 8.62 1.26
C ASN A 69 -12.61 7.41 0.90
N ALA A 70 -11.32 7.67 0.66
CA ALA A 70 -10.35 6.63 0.34
C ALA A 70 -9.75 6.03 1.62
N GLN A 71 -9.99 4.74 1.83
CA GLN A 71 -9.52 4.01 3.00
C GLN A 71 -8.47 2.97 2.61
N PHE A 72 -7.35 2.95 3.35
CA PHE A 72 -6.36 1.90 3.23
C PHE A 72 -6.76 0.71 4.11
N GLY A 73 -7.24 -0.38 3.49
CA GLY A 73 -7.31 -1.68 4.17
C GLY A 73 -8.67 -2.28 4.49
N LEU A 74 -9.78 -1.87 3.86
CA LEU A 74 -11.07 -2.52 4.14
C LEU A 74 -11.31 -3.88 3.43
N LEU A 75 -10.39 -4.31 2.55
CA LEU A 75 -10.42 -5.65 1.94
C LEU A 75 -9.33 -6.58 2.50
N ALA A 76 -8.85 -6.34 3.72
CA ALA A 76 -8.06 -7.32 4.48
C ALA A 76 -8.97 -8.26 5.30
N GLN A 77 -10.20 -8.55 4.83
CA GLN A 77 -11.15 -9.38 5.58
C GLN A 77 -10.72 -10.87 5.68
N HIS A 78 -9.54 -11.25 5.22
CA HIS A 78 -9.06 -12.64 5.33
C HIS A 78 -7.57 -12.84 5.64
N THR A 79 -6.77 -11.80 5.93
CA THR A 79 -5.36 -12.08 6.27
C THR A 79 -4.75 -10.99 7.14
N ASP A 80 -4.50 -11.34 8.41
CA ASP A 80 -3.71 -10.57 9.36
C ASP A 80 -2.33 -10.24 8.75
N ILE A 81 -2.11 -8.95 8.48
CA ILE A 81 -0.84 -8.40 7.96
C ILE A 81 0.33 -8.61 8.95
N THR A 82 0.05 -8.98 10.20
CA THR A 82 1.06 -9.28 11.23
C THR A 82 1.67 -10.69 11.13
N ALA A 83 1.22 -11.56 10.21
CA ALA A 83 1.72 -12.93 10.10
C ALA A 83 2.74 -13.13 8.96
N ALA A 84 4.02 -12.90 9.24
CA ALA A 84 5.13 -13.55 8.54
C ALA A 84 6.22 -13.89 9.59
N PRO A 85 6.96 -15.02 9.55
CA PRO A 85 7.07 -16.08 8.54
C PRO A 85 6.74 -17.49 9.09
N GLY A 86 6.30 -18.42 8.22
CA GLY A 86 6.18 -19.86 8.56
C GLY A 86 4.77 -20.48 8.52
N ALA A 87 3.73 -19.71 8.18
CA ALA A 87 2.38 -20.26 8.07
C ALA A 87 2.21 -21.00 6.72
N GLY A 88 2.16 -22.33 6.79
CA GLY A 88 1.75 -23.18 5.68
C GLY A 88 0.34 -22.81 5.21
N TRP A 89 0.22 -22.55 3.92
CA TRP A 89 -1.05 -22.22 3.27
C TRP A 89 -1.88 -23.49 3.16
N SER A 90 -2.97 -23.59 3.92
CA SER A 90 -4.03 -24.57 3.68
C SER A 90 -5.25 -23.83 3.15
N ALA A 91 -5.52 -24.03 1.86
CA ALA A 91 -6.71 -23.52 1.20
C ALA A 91 -7.91 -24.37 1.62
N ARG A 92 -8.95 -23.73 2.17
CA ARG A 92 -10.31 -24.26 2.22
C ARG A 92 -11.22 -23.33 1.44
#